data_AF-A0A480BU80-F1
#
_entry.id   AF-A0A480BU80-F1
#
_cell.length_a   1.000
_cell.length_b   1.000
_cell.length_c   1.000
_cell.angle_alpha   90.00
_cell.angle_beta   90.00
_cell.angle_gamma   90.00
#
_symmetry.space_group_name_H-M   'P 1'
#
loop_
_entity.id
_entity.type
_entity.pdbx_description
1 polymer ?
#
loop_
_entity_poly.entity_id
_entity_poly.type
_entity_poly.pdbx_seq_one_letter_code
_entity_poly.pdbx_strand_id
1 'polypeptide(L)' 'AVTGLSVDEVRNRATICGSIEIGRLPGVVKVGFLCPLDILDRIGLGGVVRDQYGLA' A
#
# COMPACT_ATOMS: atom_id res chain seq x y z
N ALA A 1 1.13 13.95 -4.14
CA ALA A 1 1.41 12.64 -3.52
C ALA A 1 0.95 11.55 -4.47
N VAL A 2 1.68 10.42 -4.59
CA VAL A 2 1.48 9.40 -5.63
C VAL A 2 0.08 8.75 -5.58
N THR A 3 -0.45 8.46 -4.39
CA THR A 3 -1.75 7.79 -4.21
C THR A 3 -2.94 8.73 -4.03
N GLY A 4 -2.69 9.98 -3.62
CA GLY A 4 -3.75 10.95 -3.28
C GLY A 4 -4.46 10.70 -1.94
N LEU A 5 -4.06 9.69 -1.17
CA LEU A 5 -4.60 9.38 0.15
C LEU A 5 -4.18 10.41 1.20
N SER A 6 -5.05 10.67 2.17
CA SER A 6 -4.70 11.48 3.35
C SER A 6 -3.77 10.70 4.27
N VAL A 7 -2.99 11.43 5.10
CA VAL A 7 -2.10 10.80 6.08
C VAL A 7 -2.89 9.97 7.10
N ASP A 8 -4.06 10.45 7.52
CA ASP A 8 -4.90 9.75 8.51
C ASP A 8 -5.48 8.46 7.94
N GLU A 9 -5.86 8.45 6.66
CA GLU A 9 -6.31 7.24 5.99
C GLU A 9 -5.17 6.22 5.85
N VAL A 10 -3.97 6.67 5.48
CA VAL A 10 -2.79 5.80 5.41
C VAL A 10 -2.48 5.19 6.77
N ARG A 11 -2.53 5.98 7.85
CA ARG A 11 -2.34 5.50 9.23
C ARG A 11 -3.36 4.44 9.60
N ASN A 12 -4.65 4.72 9.37
CA ASN A 12 -5.72 3.79 9.72
C ASN A 12 -5.59 2.46 8.95
N ARG A 13 -5.31 2.52 7.63
CA ARG A 13 -5.08 1.33 6.80
C ARG A 13 -3.86 0.53 7.25
N ALA A 14 -2.76 1.21 7.57
CA ALA A 14 -1.55 0.58 8.08
C ALA A 14 -1.78 -0.10 9.44
N THR A 15 -2.65 0.45 10.29
CA THR A 15 -2.97 -0.12 11.61
C THR A 15 -3.90 -1.33 11.53
N ILE A 16 -4.99 -1.25 10.75
CA ILE A 16 -6.04 -2.29 10.76
C ILE A 16 -5.68 -3.47 9.86
N CYS A 17 -5.22 -3.21 8.63
CA CYS A 17 -4.97 -4.25 7.63
C CYS A 17 -3.52 -4.27 7.13
N GLY A 18 -2.67 -3.40 7.68
CA GLY A 18 -1.29 -3.25 7.25
C GLY A 18 -0.32 -4.15 7.98
N SER A 19 0.94 -4.03 7.58
CA SER A 19 2.08 -4.64 8.25
C SER A 19 3.10 -3.56 8.61
N ILE A 20 3.69 -3.66 9.80
CA ILE A 20 4.77 -2.77 10.23
C ILE A 20 5.96 -3.66 10.57
N GLU A 21 6.99 -3.60 9.74
CA GLU A 21 8.22 -4.38 9.87
C GLU A 21 9.35 -3.48 10.37
N ILE A 22 9.97 -3.86 11.48
CA ILE A 22 11.17 -3.19 12.00
C ILE A 22 12.39 -3.85 11.37
N GLY A 23 13.09 -3.10 10.53
CA GLY A 23 14.30 -3.55 9.87
C GLY A 23 15.45 -3.76 10.85
N ARG A 24 16.42 -4.60 10.45
CA ARG A 24 17.62 -4.88 11.24
C ARG A 24 18.59 -3.70 11.26
N LEU A 25 18.52 -2.84 10.24
CA LEU A 25 19.30 -1.60 10.18
C LEU A 25 18.62 -0.54 11.06
N PRO A 26 19.36 0.11 11.98
CA PRO A 26 18.81 1.15 12.83
C PRO A 26 18.11 2.24 12.01
N GLY A 27 16.89 2.60 12.43
CA GLY A 27 16.13 3.70 11.82
C GLY A 27 15.35 3.33 10.55
N VAL A 28 15.32 2.06 10.13
CA VAL A 28 14.50 1.64 8.98
C VAL A 28 13.25 0.91 9.45
N VAL A 29 12.09 1.46 9.11
CA VAL A 29 10.79 0.81 9.29
C VAL A 29 10.14 0.68 7.93
N LYS A 30 9.64 -0.52 7.60
CA LYS A 30 8.84 -0.74 6.40
C LYS A 30 7.37 -0.85 6.81
N VAL A 31 6.52 -0.07 6.15
CA VAL A 31 5.08 -0.05 6.40
C VAL A 31 4.36 -0.51 5.14
N GLY A 32 3.56 -1.55 5.25
CA GLY A 32 2.67 -2.05 4.20
C GLY A 32 1.22 -1.78 4.53
N PHE A 33 0.40 -1.52 3.51
CA PHE A 33 -1.05 -1.44 3.62
C PHE A 33 -1.70 -1.76 2.27
N LEU A 34 -2.97 -2.16 2.29
CA LEU A 34 -3.73 -2.41 1.07
C LEU A 34 -4.20 -1.10 0.43
N CYS A 35 -3.73 -0.84 -0.79
CA CYS A 35 -4.13 0.31 -1.59
C CYS A 35 -5.36 -0.05 -2.45
N PRO A 36 -6.37 0.84 -2.56
CA PRO A 36 -7.50 0.63 -3.46
C PRO A 36 -7.09 0.45 -4.93
N LEU A 37 -7.78 -0.47 -5.64
CA LEU A 37 -7.46 -0.79 -7.04
C LEU A 37 -7.66 0.39 -8.00
N ASP A 38 -8.66 1.24 -7.78
CA ASP A 38 -8.88 2.45 -8.58
C ASP A 38 -7.68 3.40 -8.53
N ILE A 39 -7.02 3.51 -7.38
CA ILE A 39 -5.79 4.29 -7.24
C ILE A 39 -4.65 3.63 -8.02
N LEU A 40 -4.52 2.30 -7.90
CA LEU A 40 -3.49 1.52 -8.58
C LEU A 40 -3.67 1.56 -10.12
N ASP A 41 -4.90 1.54 -10.60
CA ASP A 41 -5.26 1.69 -12.01
C ASP A 41 -4.84 3.08 -12.51
N ARG A 42 -5.15 4.16 -11.77
CA ARG A 42 -4.76 5.54 -12.14
C ARG A 42 -3.25 5.77 -12.22
N ILE A 43 -2.47 5.06 -11.41
CA ILE A 43 -1.00 5.18 -11.42
C ILE A 43 -0.32 4.15 -12.34
N GLY A 44 -1.09 3.36 -13.09
CA GLY A 44 -0.57 2.40 -14.08
C GLY A 44 -0.06 1.09 -13.51
N LEU A 45 -0.36 0.77 -12.24
CA LEU A 45 0.02 -0.49 -11.59
C LEU A 45 -1.11 -1.52 -11.55
N GLY A 46 -2.32 -1.13 -11.94
CA GLY A 46 -3.52 -1.96 -11.89
C GLY A 46 -3.38 -3.34 -12.54
N GLY A 47 -2.85 -3.40 -13.77
CA GLY A 47 -2.67 -4.66 -14.49
C GLY A 47 -1.74 -5.64 -13.76
N VAL A 48 -0.58 -5.15 -13.31
CA VAL A 48 0.39 -5.97 -12.55
C VAL A 48 -0.23 -6.53 -11.28
N VAL A 49 -1.02 -5.73 -10.56
CA VAL A 49 -1.68 -6.16 -9.32
C VAL A 49 -2.77 -7.19 -9.62
N ARG A 50 -3.57 -6.99 -10.66
CA ARG A 50 -4.62 -7.94 -11.05
C ARG A 50 -4.03 -9.29 -11.45
N ASP A 51 -2.93 -9.30 -12.21
CA ASP A 51 -2.18 -10.51 -12.56
C ASP A 51 -1.63 -11.21 -11.31
N GLN A 52 -1.01 -10.46 -10.41
CA GLN A 52 -0.42 -10.97 -9.17
C GLN A 52 -1.45 -11.67 -8.27
N TYR A 53 -2.68 -11.16 -8.21
CA TYR A 53 -3.74 -11.67 -7.35
C TYR A 53 -4.80 -12.51 -8.09
N GLY A 54 -4.63 -12.77 -9.39
CA GLY A 54 -5.59 -13.52 -10.19
C GLY A 54 -6.98 -12.86 -10.27
N LEU A 55 -7.02 -11.53 -10.30
CA LEU A 55 -8.25 -10.75 -10.37
C LEU A 55 -8.63 -10.52 -11.84
N ALA A 56 -9.84 -10.92 -12.20
CA ALA A 56 -10.42 -10.70 -13.54
C ALA A 56 -10.71 -9.20 -13.81
#